data_AF-A0A7C4RV85-F1
#
_entry.id   AF-A0A7C4RV85-F1
#
_cell.length_a   1.000
_cell.length_b   1.000
_cell.length_c   1.000
_cell.angle_alpha   90.00
_cell.angle_beta   90.00
_cell.angle_gamma   90.00
#
_symmetry.space_group_name_H-M   'P 1'
#
loop_
_entity.id
_entity.type
_entity.pdbx_description
1 polymer ?
#
loop_
_entity_poly.entity_id
_entity_poly.type
_entity_poly.pdbx_seq_one_letter_code
_entity_poly.pdbx_strand_id
1 'polypeptide(L)'
;MTSLLLSLVASISAFYVSENPLHFALVGVGIYYFFRKSSKPATLTYLNFILLSAVGILGKLKGFHEGIIPGLFYLSLGTASGIIYDLTYKWYGLIPMLALTGIGIGFVATEKFGQMGFAFGLLVIPVLLRELYLQKKAEGVEK
;
A
#
# COMPACT_ATOMS: atom_id res chain seq x y z
N MET A 1 -12.15 9.01 -11.42
CA MET A 1 -13.26 8.76 -10.46
C MET A 1 -12.94 7.63 -9.50
N THR A 2 -12.43 6.50 -9.99
CA THR A 2 -12.05 5.33 -9.19
C THR A 2 -11.02 5.64 -8.10
N SER A 3 -10.01 6.47 -8.38
CA SER A 3 -8.99 6.87 -7.39
C SER A 3 -9.58 7.56 -6.15
N LEU A 4 -10.50 8.51 -6.36
CA LEU A 4 -11.16 9.25 -5.29
C LEU A 4 -12.02 8.35 -4.42
N LEU A 5 -12.87 7.52 -5.06
CA LEU A 5 -13.71 6.56 -4.36
C LEU A 5 -12.88 5.61 -3.49
N LEU A 6 -11.84 4.98 -4.06
CA LEU A 6 -10.97 4.08 -3.33
C LEU A 6 -10.22 4.78 -2.18
N SER A 7 -9.74 6.01 -2.41
CA SER A 7 -9.04 6.77 -1.38
C SER A 7 -9.95 7.19 -0.22
N LEU A 8 -11.21 7.54 -0.50
CA LEU A 8 -12.20 7.89 0.52
C LEU A 8 -12.56 6.67 1.37
N VAL A 9 -12.84 5.53 0.73
CA VAL A 9 -13.15 4.29 1.44
C VAL A 9 -11.96 3.87 2.30
N ALA A 10 -10.74 3.86 1.75
CA ALA A 10 -9.53 3.49 2.48
C ALA A 10 -9.25 4.42 3.66
N SER A 11 -9.42 5.72 3.47
CA SER A 11 -9.24 6.73 4.51
C SER A 11 -10.23 6.55 5.66
N ILE A 12 -11.52 6.39 5.34
CA ILE A 12 -12.58 6.22 6.34
C ILE A 12 -12.39 4.91 7.10
N SER A 13 -12.12 3.81 6.40
CA SER A 13 -11.91 2.51 7.03
C SER A 13 -10.68 2.48 7.93
N ALA A 14 -9.59 3.13 7.52
CA ALA A 14 -8.37 3.19 8.32
C ALA A 14 -8.58 4.06 9.57
N PHE A 15 -9.19 5.24 9.42
CA PHE A 15 -9.56 6.11 10.54
C PHE A 15 -10.50 5.40 11.52
N TYR A 16 -11.47 4.64 11.01
CA TYR A 16 -12.41 3.90 11.85
C TYR A 16 -11.74 2.87 12.77
N VAL A 17 -10.57 2.32 12.39
CA VAL A 17 -9.82 1.37 13.22
C VAL A 17 -8.80 2.05 14.11
N SER A 18 -7.98 2.94 13.55
CA SER A 18 -6.82 3.51 14.26
C SER A 18 -7.12 4.81 15.01
N GLU A 19 -8.27 5.43 14.74
CA GLU A 19 -8.67 6.76 15.23
C GLU A 19 -7.64 7.86 14.92
N ASN A 20 -6.74 7.60 13.97
CA ASN A 20 -5.65 8.50 13.62
C ASN A 20 -6.03 9.37 12.40
N PRO A 21 -6.09 10.71 12.53
CA PRO A 21 -6.49 11.60 11.43
C PRO A 21 -5.48 11.62 10.28
N LEU A 22 -4.25 11.15 10.48
CA LEU A 22 -3.24 11.09 9.41
C LEU A 22 -3.70 10.24 8.22
N HIS A 23 -4.62 9.30 8.40
CA HIS A 23 -5.16 8.52 7.29
C HIS A 23 -5.95 9.36 6.27
N PHE A 24 -6.44 10.55 6.64
CA PHE A 24 -7.07 11.47 5.68
C PHE A 24 -6.10 12.02 4.62
N ALA A 25 -4.78 11.92 4.85
CA ALA A 25 -3.78 12.22 3.82
C ALA A 25 -3.93 11.32 2.57
N LEU A 26 -4.53 10.14 2.70
CA LEU A 26 -4.83 9.23 1.58
C LEU A 26 -5.79 9.85 0.57
N VAL A 27 -6.70 10.72 1.01
CA VAL A 27 -7.58 11.47 0.11
C VAL A 27 -6.76 12.38 -0.81
N GLY A 28 -5.70 13.00 -0.29
CA GLY A 28 -4.75 13.79 -1.08
C GLY A 28 -4.06 12.94 -2.16
N VAL A 29 -3.67 11.71 -1.84
CA VAL A 29 -3.11 10.74 -2.81
C VAL A 29 -4.15 10.38 -3.89
N GLY A 30 -5.42 10.21 -3.49
CA GLY A 30 -6.53 9.95 -4.41
C GLY A 30 -6.79 11.11 -5.38
N ILE A 31 -6.73 12.34 -4.88
CA ILE A 31 -6.84 13.58 -5.68
C ILE A 31 -5.67 13.67 -6.67
N TYR A 32 -4.44 13.40 -6.22
CA TYR A 32 -3.26 13.42 -7.07
C TYR A 32 -3.42 12.48 -8.28
N TYR A 33 -3.80 11.22 -8.05
CA TYR A 33 -4.00 10.25 -9.13
C TYR A 33 -5.30 10.46 -9.93
N PHE A 34 -6.25 11.23 -9.40
CA PHE A 34 -7.42 11.65 -10.18
C PHE A 34 -7.01 12.55 -11.35
N PHE A 35 -6.07 13.47 -11.13
CA PHE A 35 -5.59 14.37 -12.18
C PHE A 35 -4.56 13.74 -13.11
N ARG A 36 -3.75 12.79 -12.62
CA ARG A 36 -2.55 12.31 -13.35
C ARG A 36 -2.81 11.29 -14.48
N LYS A 37 -4.08 10.93 -14.76
CA LYS A 37 -4.50 9.85 -15.70
C LYS A 37 -3.82 8.48 -15.39
N SER A 38 -4.44 7.40 -15.85
CA SER A 38 -4.09 6.04 -15.41
C SER A 38 -2.67 5.63 -15.84
N SER A 39 -1.73 5.57 -14.89
CA SER A 39 -0.37 5.08 -15.06
C SER A 39 -0.17 3.77 -14.27
N LYS A 40 0.87 2.98 -14.58
CA LYS A 40 1.26 1.81 -13.75
C LYS A 40 1.35 2.15 -12.24
N PRO A 41 1.98 3.27 -11.81
CA PRO A 41 1.95 3.73 -10.42
C PRO A 41 0.55 3.86 -9.81
N ALA A 42 -0.42 4.34 -10.59
CA ALA A 42 -1.79 4.50 -10.14
C ALA A 42 -2.43 3.14 -9.82
N THR A 43 -2.20 2.12 -10.65
CA THR A 43 -2.71 0.75 -10.41
C THR A 43 -2.19 0.15 -9.12
N LEU A 44 -0.88 0.28 -8.84
CA LEU A 44 -0.29 -0.17 -7.57
C LEU A 44 -0.86 0.58 -6.38
N THR A 45 -1.08 1.89 -6.52
CA THR A 45 -1.69 2.72 -5.48
C THR A 45 -3.14 2.29 -5.22
N TYR A 46 -3.89 1.94 -6.26
CA TYR A 46 -5.27 1.43 -6.12
C TYR A 46 -5.31 0.10 -5.40
N LEU A 47 -4.37 -0.81 -5.67
CA LEU A 47 -4.25 -2.06 -4.93
C LEU A 47 -4.01 -1.80 -3.44
N ASN A 48 -3.15 -0.83 -3.10
CA ASN A 48 -2.93 -0.46 -1.70
C ASN A 48 -4.17 0.16 -1.05
N PHE A 49 -4.96 0.98 -1.76
CA PHE A 49 -6.24 1.47 -1.22
C PHE A 49 -7.23 0.34 -0.94
N ILE A 50 -7.32 -0.65 -1.83
CA ILE A 50 -8.17 -1.83 -1.61
C ILE A 50 -7.68 -2.61 -0.39
N LEU A 51 -6.37 -2.79 -0.26
CA LEU A 51 -5.77 -3.50 0.87
C LEU A 51 -6.03 -2.76 2.20
N LEU A 52 -5.81 -1.45 2.24
CA LEU A 52 -6.13 -0.60 3.39
C LEU A 52 -7.62 -0.71 3.79
N SER A 53 -8.50 -0.70 2.78
CA SER A 53 -9.94 -0.86 2.99
C SER A 53 -10.28 -2.21 3.60
N ALA A 54 -9.72 -3.29 3.05
CA ALA A 54 -9.94 -4.64 3.55
C ALA A 54 -9.39 -4.81 4.98
N VAL A 55 -8.18 -4.33 5.26
CA VAL A 55 -7.57 -4.40 6.59
C VAL A 55 -8.35 -3.57 7.60
N GLY A 56 -8.80 -2.37 7.25
CA GLY A 56 -9.62 -1.53 8.12
C GLY A 56 -10.97 -2.19 8.46
N ILE A 57 -11.71 -2.64 7.45
CA ILE A 57 -13.02 -3.24 7.66
C ILE A 57 -12.91 -4.58 8.43
N LEU A 58 -12.01 -5.47 7.99
CA LEU A 58 -11.84 -6.79 8.62
C LEU A 58 -11.21 -6.70 10.00
N GLY A 59 -10.31 -5.74 10.23
CA GLY A 59 -9.66 -5.53 11.51
C GLY A 59 -10.65 -5.15 12.61
N LYS A 60 -11.55 -4.21 12.33
CA LYS A 60 -12.60 -3.84 13.29
C LYS A 60 -13.57 -4.98 13.55
N LEU A 61 -14.03 -5.66 12.50
CA LEU A 61 -15.05 -6.72 12.62
C LEU A 61 -14.57 -7.94 13.41
N LYS A 62 -13.26 -8.23 13.38
CA LYS A 62 -12.70 -9.39 14.07
C LYS A 62 -12.04 -9.07 15.41
N GLY A 63 -12.04 -7.81 15.85
CA GLY A 63 -11.45 -7.39 17.12
C GLY A 63 -9.93 -7.53 17.17
N PHE A 64 -9.27 -7.41 16.01
CA PHE A 64 -7.84 -7.52 15.86
C PHE A 64 -7.21 -6.13 15.93
N HIS A 65 -6.25 -5.92 16.83
CA HIS A 65 -5.81 -4.56 17.19
C HIS A 65 -4.30 -4.37 17.27
N GLU A 66 -3.52 -5.35 17.72
CA GLU A 66 -2.09 -5.13 18.03
C GLU A 66 -1.23 -4.97 16.76
N GLY A 67 -1.38 -5.86 15.79
CA GLY A 67 -0.68 -5.80 14.50
C GLY A 67 -1.37 -4.92 13.45
N ILE A 68 -2.66 -4.62 13.62
CA ILE A 68 -3.45 -3.94 12.58
C ILE A 68 -3.17 -2.44 12.56
N ILE A 69 -3.07 -1.78 13.72
CA ILE A 69 -2.80 -0.33 13.78
C ILE A 69 -1.44 0.02 13.15
N PRO A 70 -0.31 -0.60 13.54
CA PRO A 70 0.96 -0.35 12.87
C PRO A 70 0.92 -0.77 11.39
N GLY A 71 0.23 -1.86 11.07
CA GLY A 71 0.01 -2.31 9.70
C GLY A 71 -0.64 -1.26 8.81
N LEU A 72 -1.77 -0.68 9.25
CA LEU A 72 -2.49 0.40 8.57
C LEU A 72 -1.62 1.65 8.40
N PHE A 73 -0.79 1.98 9.38
CA PHE A 73 0.12 3.11 9.30
C PHE A 73 1.17 2.91 8.19
N TYR A 74 1.87 1.78 8.18
CA TYR A 74 2.87 1.48 7.15
C TYR A 74 2.25 1.32 5.76
N LEU A 75 1.07 0.73 5.65
CA LEU A 75 0.32 0.67 4.39
C LEU A 75 -0.04 2.08 3.89
N SER A 76 -0.44 2.98 4.78
CA SER A 76 -0.76 4.37 4.41
C SER A 76 0.47 5.11 3.91
N LEU A 77 1.61 4.97 4.60
CA LEU A 77 2.89 5.54 4.15
C LEU A 77 3.37 4.94 2.83
N GLY A 78 3.23 3.62 2.66
CA GLY A 78 3.54 2.94 1.40
C GLY A 78 2.71 3.50 0.25
N THR A 79 1.41 3.67 0.47
CA THR A 79 0.48 4.27 -0.51
C THR A 79 0.88 5.70 -0.86
N ALA A 80 1.23 6.53 0.12
CA ALA A 80 1.70 7.89 -0.10
C ALA A 80 3.03 7.92 -0.89
N SER A 81 3.95 7.00 -0.59
CA SER A 81 5.23 6.91 -1.29
C SER A 81 5.10 6.48 -2.76
N GLY A 82 3.95 5.94 -3.17
CA GLY A 82 3.63 5.74 -4.59
C GLY A 82 3.72 7.03 -5.42
N ILE A 83 3.44 8.18 -4.82
CA ILE A 83 3.62 9.50 -5.45
C ILE A 83 5.10 9.75 -5.80
N ILE A 84 6.03 9.31 -4.95
CA ILE A 84 7.47 9.49 -5.17
C ILE A 84 7.91 8.72 -6.42
N TYR A 85 7.39 7.51 -6.63
CA TYR A 85 7.65 6.76 -7.85
C TYR A 85 7.17 7.51 -9.10
N ASP A 86 5.93 8.00 -9.04
CA ASP A 86 5.31 8.71 -10.16
C ASP A 86 5.97 10.08 -10.45
N LEU A 87 6.60 10.72 -9.45
CA LEU A 87 7.40 11.94 -9.65
C LEU A 87 8.79 11.66 -10.22
N THR A 88 9.45 10.60 -9.75
CA THR A 88 10.85 10.33 -10.13
C THR A 88 10.97 9.58 -11.44
N TYR A 89 9.92 8.84 -11.87
CA TYR A 89 9.94 7.95 -13.04
C TYR A 89 11.10 6.95 -13.05
N LYS A 90 11.73 6.73 -11.90
CA LYS A 90 12.84 5.78 -11.77
C LYS A 90 12.34 4.57 -11.04
N TRP A 91 12.74 3.39 -11.50
CA TRP A 91 12.35 2.10 -10.94
C TRP A 91 12.59 2.01 -9.42
N TYR A 92 13.64 2.64 -8.91
CA TYR A 92 13.94 2.67 -7.47
C TYR A 92 12.95 3.50 -6.65
N GLY A 93 12.14 4.35 -7.28
CA GLY A 93 11.07 5.09 -6.64
C GLY A 93 9.94 4.19 -6.11
N LEU A 94 9.83 2.94 -6.59
CA LEU A 94 8.91 1.93 -6.05
C LEU A 94 9.42 1.26 -4.77
N ILE A 95 10.72 1.30 -4.50
CA ILE A 95 11.31 0.60 -3.36
C ILE A 95 10.67 1.04 -2.02
N PRO A 96 10.51 2.35 -1.74
CA PRO A 96 9.84 2.79 -0.52
C PRO A 96 8.41 2.26 -0.42
N MET A 97 7.65 2.30 -1.51
CA MET A 97 6.27 1.81 -1.56
C MET A 97 6.19 0.33 -1.23
N LEU A 98 7.02 -0.49 -1.89
CA LEU A 98 7.00 -1.93 -1.70
C LEU A 98 7.50 -2.34 -0.31
N ALA A 99 8.55 -1.70 0.19
CA ALA A 99 9.10 -1.98 1.51
C ALA A 99 8.07 -1.66 2.61
N LEU A 100 7.48 -0.45 2.57
CA LEU A 100 6.46 -0.03 3.54
C LEU A 100 5.19 -0.87 3.44
N THR A 101 4.78 -1.23 2.22
CA THR A 101 3.61 -2.10 2.02
C THR A 101 3.86 -3.50 2.57
N GLY A 102 5.04 -4.09 2.32
CA GLY A 102 5.43 -5.40 2.85
C GLY A 102 5.52 -5.42 4.38
N ILE A 103 6.11 -4.38 4.98
CA ILE A 103 6.12 -4.21 6.45
C ILE A 103 4.69 -4.12 6.98
N GLY A 104 3.83 -3.34 6.34
CA GLY A 104 2.43 -3.20 6.71
C GLY A 104 1.68 -4.54 6.67
N ILE A 105 1.84 -5.31 5.60
CA ILE A 105 1.29 -6.66 5.48
C ILE A 105 1.85 -7.58 6.57
N GLY A 106 3.15 -7.51 6.85
CA GLY A 106 3.79 -8.29 7.91
C GLY A 106 3.17 -8.04 9.28
N PHE A 107 2.95 -6.78 9.63
CA PHE A 107 2.27 -6.41 10.88
C PHE A 107 0.83 -6.94 10.93
N VAL A 108 0.06 -6.79 9.85
CA VAL A 108 -1.31 -7.34 9.77
C VAL A 108 -1.31 -8.87 9.89
N ALA A 109 -0.36 -9.55 9.23
CA ALA A 109 -0.26 -11.01 9.25
C ALA A 109 0.21 -11.56 10.61
N THR A 110 0.97 -10.76 11.38
CA THR A 110 1.42 -11.13 12.73
C THR A 110 0.25 -11.39 13.66
N GLU A 111 -0.85 -10.65 13.50
CA GLU A 111 -2.04 -10.82 14.32
C GLU A 111 -2.62 -12.24 14.24
N LYS A 112 -2.58 -12.85 13.05
CA LYS A 112 -3.16 -14.18 12.83
C LYS A 112 -2.13 -15.32 12.92
N PHE A 113 -0.88 -15.04 12.59
CA PHE A 113 0.15 -16.07 12.40
C PHE A 113 1.42 -15.84 13.24
N GLY A 114 1.41 -14.87 14.16
CA GLY A 114 2.56 -14.52 15.00
C GLY A 114 3.79 -14.11 14.19
N GLN A 115 4.99 -14.37 14.72
CA GLN A 115 6.25 -14.00 14.06
C GLN A 115 6.43 -14.64 12.67
N MET A 116 5.82 -15.82 12.43
CA MET A 116 5.82 -16.43 11.10
C MET A 116 5.03 -15.58 10.10
N GLY A 117 3.90 -14.99 10.53
CA GLY A 117 3.13 -14.03 9.72
C GLY A 117 3.94 -12.83 9.26
N PHE A 118 4.77 -12.28 10.16
CA PHE A 118 5.67 -11.17 9.83
C PHE A 118 6.68 -11.57 8.74
N ALA A 119 7.32 -12.74 8.88
CA ALA A 119 8.27 -13.26 7.90
C ALA A 119 7.61 -13.53 6.53
N PHE A 120 6.37 -14.02 6.50
CA PHE A 120 5.60 -14.16 5.26
C PHE A 120 5.25 -12.81 4.62
N GLY A 121 4.90 -11.79 5.41
CA GLY A 121 4.69 -10.44 4.88
C GLY A 121 5.96 -9.83 4.30
N LEU A 122 7.12 -10.11 4.91
CA LEU A 122 8.43 -9.70 4.39
C LEU A 122 8.83 -10.44 3.11
N LEU A 123 8.42 -11.71 2.93
CA LEU A 123 8.66 -12.48 1.70
C LEU A 123 7.99 -11.86 0.46
N VAL A 124 6.99 -11.01 0.65
CA VAL A 124 6.37 -10.23 -0.42
C VAL A 124 7.39 -9.25 -1.04
N ILE A 125 8.33 -8.73 -0.27
CA ILE A 125 9.34 -7.76 -0.74
C ILE A 125 10.26 -8.36 -1.82
N PRO A 126 10.96 -9.51 -1.61
CA PRO A 126 11.82 -10.10 -2.63
C PRO A 126 11.03 -10.60 -3.86
N VAL A 127 9.79 -11.06 -3.69
CA VAL A 127 8.92 -11.44 -4.81
C VAL A 127 8.59 -10.22 -5.67
N LEU A 128 8.21 -9.11 -5.06
CA LEU A 128 7.91 -7.87 -5.79
C LEU A 128 9.18 -7.25 -6.41
N LEU A 129 10.34 -7.34 -5.74
CA LEU A 129 11.62 -6.92 -6.33
C LEU A 129 11.99 -7.75 -7.57
N ARG A 130 11.73 -9.06 -7.55
CA ARG A 130 11.90 -9.94 -8.72
C ARG A 130 10.96 -9.52 -9.85
N GLU A 131 9.71 -9.21 -9.55
CA GLU A 131 8.74 -8.72 -10.54
C GLU A 131 9.22 -7.41 -11.18
N LEU A 132 9.75 -6.47 -10.38
CA LEU A 132 10.35 -5.23 -10.89
C LEU A 132 11.57 -5.48 -11.76
N TYR A 133 12.43 -6.42 -11.38
CA TYR A 133 13.59 -6.79 -12.18
C TYR A 133 13.17 -7.38 -13.53
N LEU A 134 12.16 -8.26 -13.54
CA LEU A 134 11.62 -8.84 -14.76
C LEU A 134 10.96 -7.79 -15.65
N GLN A 135 10.24 -6.82 -15.06
CA GLN A 135 9.68 -5.68 -15.79
C GLN A 135 10.78 -4.82 -16.42
N LYS A 136 11.87 -4.53 -15.69
CA LYS A 136 13.05 -3.83 -16.24
C LYS A 136 13.63 -4.61 -17.43
N LYS A 137 13.71 -5.94 -17.32
CA LYS A 137 14.22 -6.77 -18.42
C LYS A 137 13.28 -6.70 -19.64
N ALA A 138 11.96 -6.69 -19.44
CA ALA A 138 11.00 -6.56 -20.53
C ALA A 138 11.04 -5.18 -21.20
N GLU A 139 11.14 -4.09 -20.42
CA GLU A 139 11.26 -2.72 -20.94
C GLU A 139 12.63 -2.45 -21.59
N GLY A 140 13.68 -3.18 -21.18
CA GLY A 140 15.02 -3.09 -21.76
C GLY A 140 15.26 -3.97 -22.99
N VAL A 141 14.29 -4.79 -23.40
CA VAL A 141 14.35 -5.61 -24.63
C VAL A 141 13.78 -4.85 -25.83
N GLU A 142 13.09 -3.71 -25.63
CA GLU A 142 12.83 -2.73 -26.69
C GLU A 142 13.94 -1.68 -26.74
N LYS A 143 15.13 -2.08 -27.19
CA LYS A 143 16.08 -1.20 -27.86
C LYS A 143 16.82 -1.94 -28.96
#